data_AF-A0A250KLL6-F1
#
_entry.id   AF-A0A250KLL6-F1
#
_cell.length_a   1.000
_cell.length_b   1.000
_cell.length_c   1.000
_cell.angle_alpha   90.00
_cell.angle_beta   90.00
_cell.angle_gamma   90.00
#
_symmetry.space_group_name_H-M   'P 1'
#
loop_
_entity.id
_entity.type
_entity.pdbx_description
1 polymer ?
#
loop_
_entity_poly.entity_id
_entity_poly.type
_entity_poly.pdbx_seq_one_letter_code
_entity_poly.pdbx_strand_id
1 'polypeptide(L)'
;MKINKFTSLFATCLLMGLTACSNDNVSDADYSNSAKDKDLTGKTSFSITSEAKTRTSGVYNSGVDFYWTPNDNIWVKSGSTTSPTLKASSSNNITSTTTSAKFYFDGTYTAASYPVRYTGNASTSGNTVTIATSQNQDEANNATQLGTVGDCGVGTATRQTDGSYKFTLSHKASYITFMPYYSKEALDASAVVTQIKVEAANGEKLAGTFNFSDSGLGAANSSSNSVTLTLNGTSSTTGFPIPTTATASKNAAIMVVAPGTYSTFKVTYTLYDSVTGTNSTISYTYSGINCTAGKNQVIKTDLGMATYTSRKTNYYMWDAKSNYWNGYENSQPLLNNAENTNYAKSSADTRWYNTAFTYKVQTKAINSCKDEPTFEALTWYIGAGSPKLDNKTLWVFANHLYVGGIWLKKQSKISGFSSEENCPGTDKWELGKDIKFTVAISGKPESSVRSDYFYLPALGQYKDGKLTDLGKKGYYWASTPNPVNSGDRSAGYGNIISANCLRFGIDTELNNVYVRNYYERYVGMQVQAFE
;
A
#
# COMPACT_ATOMS: atom_id res chain seq x y z
N MET A 1 -27.53 -0.36 -52.86
CA MET A 1 -27.26 1.08 -52.70
C MET A 1 -26.67 1.30 -51.30
N LYS A 2 -25.38 1.69 -51.27
CA LYS A 2 -24.53 2.12 -50.15
C LYS A 2 -24.48 1.27 -48.85
N ILE A 3 -23.42 0.47 -48.78
CA ILE A 3 -22.78 -0.10 -47.59
C ILE A 3 -21.77 0.94 -47.06
N ASN A 4 -21.76 1.23 -45.76
CA ASN A 4 -20.64 1.93 -45.11
C ASN A 4 -19.95 1.02 -44.10
N LYS A 5 -18.72 0.63 -44.45
CA LYS A 5 -17.71 0.01 -43.59
C LYS A 5 -16.95 1.13 -42.88
N PHE A 6 -16.67 0.97 -41.58
CA PHE A 6 -15.58 1.71 -40.92
C PHE A 6 -14.51 0.71 -40.50
N THR A 7 -13.41 0.79 -41.22
CA THR A 7 -12.21 -0.05 -41.12
C THR A 7 -11.20 0.54 -40.15
N SER A 8 -10.75 -0.32 -39.25
CA SER A 8 -9.43 -0.38 -38.60
C SER A 8 -8.30 0.34 -39.35
N LEU A 9 -7.59 1.24 -38.66
CA LEU A 9 -6.33 1.81 -39.11
C LEU A 9 -5.17 1.18 -38.31
N PHE A 10 -4.52 0.19 -38.92
CA PHE A 10 -3.21 -0.32 -38.53
C PHE A 10 -2.14 0.66 -39.04
N ALA A 11 -1.24 1.11 -38.18
CA ALA A 11 -0.09 1.94 -38.55
C ALA A 11 1.09 1.05 -38.96
N THR A 12 1.46 1.13 -40.23
CA THR A 12 2.54 0.41 -40.89
C THR A 12 3.91 1.01 -40.53
N CYS A 13 4.83 0.19 -40.02
CA CYS A 13 6.25 0.53 -39.88
C CYS A 13 6.90 0.66 -41.27
N LEU A 14 7.53 1.81 -41.53
CA LEU A 14 8.28 2.07 -42.74
C LEU A 14 9.77 1.78 -42.49
N LEU A 15 10.27 0.66 -43.03
CA LEU A 15 11.69 0.42 -43.22
C LEU A 15 12.16 1.25 -44.43
N MET A 16 13.19 2.07 -44.25
CA MET A 16 14.02 2.56 -45.36
C MET A 16 15.47 2.23 -45.09
N GLY A 17 16.03 1.35 -45.93
CA GLY A 17 17.46 1.15 -46.06
C GLY A 17 18.04 2.14 -47.06
N LEU A 18 19.25 2.61 -46.78
CA LEU A 18 20.12 3.25 -47.76
C LEU A 18 21.52 2.66 -47.59
N THR A 19 21.94 1.90 -48.59
CA THR A 19 23.33 1.56 -48.87
C THR A 19 23.95 2.70 -49.68
N ALA A 20 25.06 3.26 -49.20
CA ALA A 20 26.02 3.98 -50.02
C ALA A 20 27.41 3.89 -49.37
N CYS A 21 28.35 3.25 -50.07
CA CYS A 21 29.76 3.19 -49.70
C CYS A 21 30.47 4.49 -50.08
N SER A 22 31.29 5.03 -49.17
CA SER A 22 32.68 5.48 -49.43
C SER A 22 33.32 5.93 -48.10
N ASN A 23 34.52 5.42 -47.84
CA ASN A 23 35.33 5.68 -46.65
C ASN A 23 35.80 7.14 -46.56
N ASP A 24 35.85 7.73 -45.36
CA ASP A 24 37.10 7.97 -44.61
C ASP A 24 36.85 8.68 -43.26
N ASN A 25 37.52 8.15 -42.22
CA ASN A 25 37.94 8.70 -40.93
C ASN A 25 37.03 9.55 -40.01
N VAL A 26 36.79 8.98 -38.83
CA VAL A 26 36.79 9.56 -37.45
C VAL A 26 35.97 10.83 -37.21
N SER A 27 34.79 10.66 -36.59
CA SER A 27 34.46 11.33 -35.32
C SER A 27 33.15 10.79 -34.73
N ASP A 28 33.22 10.54 -33.42
CA ASP A 28 32.15 10.17 -32.49
C ASP A 28 30.89 11.04 -32.70
N ALA A 29 29.86 10.42 -33.27
CA ALA A 29 28.63 11.05 -33.73
C ALA A 29 27.45 10.52 -32.91
N ASP A 30 27.18 11.17 -31.77
CA ASP A 30 25.87 11.12 -31.12
C ASP A 30 25.21 12.50 -31.31
N TYR A 31 24.29 12.59 -32.28
CA TYR A 31 23.78 13.82 -32.90
C TYR A 31 22.51 14.40 -32.25
N SER A 32 22.20 14.09 -30.99
CA SER A 32 21.01 14.61 -30.29
C SER A 32 21.37 15.51 -29.10
N ASN A 33 22.31 16.44 -29.27
CA ASN A 33 22.45 17.60 -28.39
C ASN A 33 23.17 18.74 -29.12
N SER A 34 22.55 19.22 -30.19
CA SER A 34 22.98 20.43 -30.89
C SER A 34 22.88 21.60 -29.91
N ALA A 35 24.01 22.00 -29.34
CA ALA A 35 24.14 23.23 -28.56
C ALA A 35 23.92 24.42 -29.51
N LYS A 36 22.66 24.74 -29.81
CA LYS A 36 22.31 26.01 -30.45
C LYS A 36 22.38 27.10 -29.37
N ASP A 37 23.23 28.09 -29.63
CA ASP A 37 23.37 29.36 -28.90
C ASP A 37 23.89 29.32 -27.46
N LYS A 38 25.04 28.68 -27.22
CA LYS A 38 25.86 29.01 -26.02
C LYS A 38 27.22 29.54 -26.48
N ASP A 39 27.58 30.73 -26.02
CA ASP A 39 28.96 31.22 -26.15
C ASP A 39 29.86 30.32 -25.29
N LEU A 40 30.66 29.50 -25.97
CA LEU A 40 31.63 28.58 -25.37
C LEU A 40 33.05 29.18 -25.37
N THR A 41 33.21 30.43 -25.81
CA THR A 41 34.49 31.11 -25.84
C THR A 41 35.06 31.20 -24.42
N GLY A 42 36.31 30.77 -24.24
CA GLY A 42 36.98 30.79 -22.94
C GLY A 42 36.47 29.75 -21.92
N LYS A 43 35.67 28.76 -22.35
CA LYS A 43 35.18 27.68 -21.47
C LYS A 43 35.91 26.36 -21.70
N THR A 44 36.16 25.63 -20.61
CA THR A 44 36.65 24.25 -20.66
C THR A 44 35.50 23.26 -20.43
N SER A 45 35.44 22.21 -21.25
CA SER A 45 34.40 21.17 -21.17
C SER A 45 34.83 19.97 -20.31
N PHE A 46 33.95 19.55 -19.42
CA PHE A 46 34.01 18.32 -18.63
C PHE A 46 32.85 17.43 -19.06
N SER A 47 33.14 16.24 -19.53
CA SER A 47 32.17 15.33 -20.13
C SER A 47 32.14 13.98 -19.43
N ILE A 48 30.97 13.36 -19.41
CA ILE A 48 30.78 11.99 -18.93
C ILE A 48 30.37 11.11 -20.11
N THR A 49 31.09 10.01 -20.30
CA THR A 49 30.82 9.02 -21.36
C THR A 49 29.83 7.96 -20.87
N SER A 50 29.10 7.37 -21.82
CA SER A 50 27.93 6.48 -21.62
C SER A 50 28.18 5.24 -20.75
N GLU A 51 29.44 4.84 -20.55
CA GLU A 51 29.84 3.67 -19.74
C GLU A 51 29.77 3.88 -18.22
N ALA A 52 29.49 5.11 -17.76
CA ALA A 52 29.40 5.42 -16.33
C ALA A 52 27.99 5.16 -15.77
N LYS A 53 27.88 4.24 -14.80
CA LYS A 53 26.68 3.98 -13.99
C LYS A 53 26.42 5.08 -12.94
N THR A 54 26.40 6.36 -13.33
CA THR A 54 26.19 7.45 -12.36
C THR A 54 25.43 8.67 -12.83
N ARG A 55 24.16 8.86 -12.43
CA ARG A 55 23.25 9.87 -13.02
C ARG A 55 22.03 10.15 -12.06
N THR A 56 21.00 10.93 -12.41
CA THR A 56 20.13 11.70 -11.46
C THR A 56 18.61 11.40 -11.41
N SER A 57 18.06 10.60 -12.32
CA SER A 57 16.77 9.88 -12.19
C SER A 57 17.00 8.36 -12.28
N GLY A 58 16.06 7.47 -11.95
CA GLY A 58 16.32 6.06 -12.27
C GLY A 58 15.18 5.06 -12.42
N VAL A 59 15.48 4.04 -13.23
CA VAL A 59 14.59 2.92 -13.61
C VAL A 59 15.17 1.62 -13.08
N TYR A 60 14.37 0.79 -12.42
CA TYR A 60 14.84 -0.51 -11.96
C TYR A 60 14.81 -1.57 -13.08
N ASN A 61 15.99 -1.98 -13.54
CA ASN A 61 16.22 -3.07 -14.51
C ASN A 61 17.33 -4.01 -14.01
N SER A 62 17.11 -4.70 -12.87
CA SER A 62 18.12 -5.45 -12.07
C SER A 62 19.04 -4.59 -11.19
N GLY A 63 18.94 -3.27 -11.33
CA GLY A 63 19.55 -2.21 -10.52
C GLY A 63 18.89 -0.88 -10.92
N VAL A 64 19.17 0.22 -10.23
CA VAL A 64 18.67 1.54 -10.63
C VAL A 64 19.57 2.06 -11.75
N ASP A 65 19.01 2.19 -12.96
CA ASP A 65 19.65 2.84 -14.10
C ASP A 65 19.48 4.33 -13.95
N PHE A 66 20.58 5.06 -13.84
CA PHE A 66 20.48 6.48 -13.55
C PHE A 66 20.29 7.35 -14.85
N TYR A 67 19.88 8.64 -14.81
CA TYR A 67 20.00 9.62 -15.94
C TYR A 67 20.21 11.09 -15.57
N TRP A 68 21.00 11.87 -16.31
CA TRP A 68 21.17 13.32 -16.10
C TRP A 68 19.91 14.08 -16.49
N THR A 69 19.59 15.15 -15.76
CA THR A 69 18.39 15.96 -15.93
C THR A 69 18.72 17.45 -15.99
N PRO A 70 17.82 18.29 -16.55
CA PRO A 70 18.00 19.73 -16.55
C PRO A 70 18.30 20.28 -15.14
N ASN A 71 19.15 21.32 -15.07
CA ASN A 71 19.66 21.93 -13.83
C ASN A 71 20.69 21.11 -13.05
N ASP A 72 21.10 19.94 -13.51
CA ASP A 72 22.26 19.28 -12.92
C ASP A 72 23.51 20.12 -13.12
N ASN A 73 24.29 20.24 -12.06
CA ASN A 73 25.60 20.89 -12.06
C ASN A 73 26.61 20.00 -11.35
N ILE A 74 27.87 20.14 -11.75
CA ILE A 74 28.99 19.48 -11.08
C ILE A 74 29.94 20.53 -10.49
N TRP A 75 30.77 20.08 -9.57
CA TRP A 75 31.80 20.87 -8.93
C TRP A 75 33.17 20.32 -9.28
N VAL A 76 34.08 21.19 -9.67
CA VAL A 76 35.49 20.85 -9.93
C VAL A 76 36.34 21.50 -8.86
N LYS A 77 37.15 20.67 -8.18
CA LYS A 77 38.13 21.17 -7.21
C LYS A 77 39.40 21.56 -7.96
N SER A 78 39.72 22.85 -7.93
CA SER A 78 40.87 23.49 -8.57
C SER A 78 41.72 24.23 -7.54
N GLY A 79 42.71 25.02 -7.96
CA GLY A 79 43.60 25.75 -7.05
C GLY A 79 44.78 24.90 -6.56
N SER A 80 45.59 25.46 -5.66
CA SER A 80 46.73 24.73 -5.09
C SER A 80 46.27 23.74 -4.02
N THR A 81 47.15 22.81 -3.63
CA THR A 81 46.91 21.89 -2.52
C THR A 81 46.65 22.62 -1.19
N THR A 82 47.27 23.79 -1.00
CA THR A 82 47.14 24.61 0.21
C THR A 82 45.94 25.56 0.18
N SER A 83 45.40 25.87 -0.99
CA SER A 83 44.26 26.78 -1.19
C SER A 83 43.31 26.24 -2.27
N PRO A 84 42.65 25.09 -2.03
CA PRO A 84 41.75 24.51 -3.00
C PRO A 84 40.50 25.37 -3.18
N THR A 85 40.08 25.55 -4.42
CA THR A 85 38.85 26.26 -4.78
C THR A 85 37.88 25.30 -5.46
N LEU A 86 36.68 25.17 -4.91
CA LEU A 86 35.62 24.37 -5.50
C LEU A 86 34.74 25.26 -6.38
N LYS A 87 34.72 25.01 -7.68
CA LYS A 87 33.93 25.80 -8.65
C LYS A 87 32.77 24.96 -9.17
N ALA A 88 31.59 25.55 -9.30
CA ALA A 88 30.47 24.94 -10.00
C ALA A 88 30.60 25.14 -11.52
N SER A 89 30.01 24.24 -12.30
CA SER A 89 29.87 24.44 -13.75
C SER A 89 29.02 25.68 -14.04
N SER A 90 29.48 26.52 -14.96
CA SER A 90 28.77 27.73 -15.41
C SER A 90 27.53 27.42 -16.24
N SER A 91 27.56 26.31 -16.99
CA SER A 91 26.44 25.82 -17.80
C SER A 91 26.64 24.33 -18.14
N ASN A 92 25.62 23.71 -18.71
CA ASN A 92 25.66 22.35 -19.25
C ASN A 92 24.90 22.27 -20.59
N ASN A 93 24.95 21.12 -21.28
CA ASN A 93 24.17 20.87 -22.51
C ASN A 93 22.89 20.04 -22.27
N ILE A 94 22.43 19.89 -21.03
CA ILE A 94 21.31 19.01 -20.70
C ILE A 94 20.00 19.74 -20.96
N THR A 95 19.27 19.31 -21.98
CA THR A 95 17.96 19.86 -22.37
C THR A 95 16.80 18.94 -21.97
N SER A 96 17.08 17.67 -21.77
CA SER A 96 16.15 16.62 -21.35
C SER A 96 16.94 15.48 -20.69
N THR A 97 16.23 14.46 -20.19
CA THR A 97 16.82 13.28 -19.57
C THR A 97 17.82 12.59 -20.52
N THR A 98 19.08 12.44 -20.10
CA THR A 98 20.15 11.91 -20.97
C THR A 98 21.16 11.04 -20.22
N THR A 99 21.82 10.15 -20.94
CA THR A 99 22.87 9.25 -20.42
C THR A 99 24.27 9.88 -20.41
N SER A 100 24.46 10.96 -21.17
CA SER A 100 25.72 11.68 -21.32
C SER A 100 25.50 13.20 -21.22
N ALA A 101 26.47 13.90 -20.67
CA ALA A 101 26.39 15.35 -20.47
C ALA A 101 27.77 16.01 -20.60
N LYS A 102 27.76 17.27 -21.03
CA LYS A 102 28.88 18.20 -21.01
C LYS A 102 28.57 19.33 -20.06
N PHE A 103 29.51 19.58 -19.14
CA PHE A 103 29.50 20.68 -18.19
C PHE A 103 30.62 21.65 -18.58
N TYR A 104 30.33 22.94 -18.57
CA TYR A 104 31.25 23.97 -19.03
C TYR A 104 31.69 24.86 -17.88
N PHE A 105 32.99 25.09 -17.78
CA PHE A 105 33.61 25.91 -16.74
C PHE A 105 34.30 27.11 -17.34
N ASP A 106 34.17 28.27 -16.70
CA ASP A 106 34.90 29.48 -17.11
C ASP A 106 36.40 29.33 -16.85
N GLY A 107 37.19 29.68 -17.86
CA GLY A 107 38.65 29.69 -17.83
C GLY A 107 39.32 28.41 -18.32
N THR A 108 40.65 28.43 -18.26
CA THR A 108 41.52 27.35 -18.77
C THR A 108 41.93 26.40 -17.65
N TYR A 109 41.71 25.11 -17.86
CA TYR A 109 42.12 24.04 -16.94
C TYR A 109 43.25 23.22 -17.57
N THR A 110 44.41 23.16 -16.91
CA THR A 110 45.65 22.61 -17.49
C THR A 110 46.19 21.37 -16.78
N ALA A 111 45.73 21.06 -15.56
CA ALA A 111 46.22 19.90 -14.83
C ALA A 111 45.82 18.59 -15.53
N ALA A 112 46.60 17.53 -15.33
CA ALA A 112 46.29 16.22 -15.90
C ALA A 112 44.93 15.67 -15.44
N SER A 113 44.52 16.02 -14.21
CA SER A 113 43.25 15.60 -13.65
C SER A 113 42.70 16.56 -12.59
N TYR A 114 41.38 16.54 -12.38
CA TYR A 114 40.72 17.26 -11.30
C TYR A 114 39.68 16.38 -10.57
N PRO A 115 39.54 16.50 -9.23
CA PRO A 115 38.41 15.92 -8.51
C PRO A 115 37.09 16.55 -8.94
N VAL A 116 36.07 15.72 -9.12
CA VAL A 116 34.71 16.13 -9.48
C VAL A 116 33.74 15.69 -8.40
N ARG A 117 32.76 16.54 -8.09
CA ARG A 117 31.64 16.20 -7.21
C ARG A 117 30.31 16.49 -7.91
N TYR A 118 29.35 15.62 -7.69
CA TYR A 118 27.94 15.85 -7.92
C TYR A 118 27.23 15.82 -6.57
N THR A 119 26.45 16.85 -6.27
CA THR A 119 25.84 17.08 -4.95
C THR A 119 24.33 17.26 -5.03
N GLY A 120 23.70 16.66 -6.05
CA GLY A 120 22.28 16.80 -6.32
C GLY A 120 21.96 17.87 -7.36
N ASN A 121 20.74 17.76 -7.89
CA ASN A 121 20.19 18.65 -8.92
C ASN A 121 20.01 20.06 -8.36
N ALA A 122 20.39 21.07 -9.13
CA ALA A 122 20.34 22.48 -8.74
C ALA A 122 21.04 22.80 -7.40
N SER A 123 22.08 22.02 -7.04
CA SER A 123 22.80 22.24 -5.78
C SER A 123 23.61 23.53 -5.80
N THR A 124 23.49 24.31 -4.73
CA THR A 124 24.23 25.56 -4.49
C THR A 124 25.53 25.36 -3.70
N SER A 125 25.82 24.13 -3.25
CA SER A 125 27.02 23.82 -2.47
C SER A 125 27.63 22.48 -2.86
N GLY A 126 28.92 22.50 -3.21
CA GLY A 126 29.69 21.28 -3.48
C GLY A 126 30.30 20.62 -2.22
N ASN A 127 30.03 21.17 -1.04
CA ASN A 127 30.56 20.69 0.24
C ASN A 127 29.49 20.06 1.13
N THR A 128 28.23 20.02 0.69
CA THR A 128 27.12 19.50 1.47
C THR A 128 26.12 18.78 0.58
N VAL A 129 25.53 17.71 1.09
CA VAL A 129 24.43 16.99 0.43
C VAL A 129 23.30 16.81 1.45
N THR A 130 22.06 17.04 1.02
CA THR A 130 20.87 16.77 1.83
C THR A 130 20.15 15.56 1.28
N ILE A 131 20.08 14.50 2.09
CA ILE A 131 19.17 13.38 1.84
C ILE A 131 17.84 13.74 2.48
N ALA A 132 16.83 13.95 1.66
CA ALA A 132 15.55 14.48 2.10
C ALA A 132 14.76 13.45 2.92
N THR A 133 14.14 13.93 4.00
CA THR A 133 13.20 13.13 4.81
C THR A 133 11.85 12.93 4.12
N SER A 134 11.51 13.81 3.19
CA SER A 134 10.29 13.76 2.39
C SER A 134 10.66 13.66 0.93
N GLN A 135 10.26 12.57 0.30
CA GLN A 135 10.52 12.25 -1.10
C GLN A 135 9.19 12.01 -1.81
N ASN A 136 9.17 12.15 -3.13
CA ASN A 136 7.99 11.91 -3.95
C ASN A 136 8.39 11.16 -5.21
N GLN A 137 7.52 10.29 -5.71
CA GLN A 137 7.69 9.61 -6.98
C GLN A 137 6.36 9.58 -7.73
N ASP A 138 6.35 10.08 -8.96
CA ASP A 138 5.14 10.21 -9.76
C ASP A 138 4.76 8.91 -10.48
N GLU A 139 5.74 8.18 -10.99
CA GLU A 139 5.52 7.01 -11.81
C GLU A 139 6.22 5.78 -11.23
N ALA A 140 5.52 4.64 -11.22
CA ALA A 140 6.14 3.38 -10.83
C ALA A 140 7.33 3.05 -11.74
N ASN A 141 8.43 2.57 -11.14
CA ASN A 141 9.69 2.28 -11.83
C ASN A 141 10.38 3.47 -12.52
N ASN A 142 9.96 4.71 -12.28
CA ASN A 142 10.57 5.89 -12.88
C ASN A 142 10.76 6.97 -11.80
N ALA A 143 11.92 6.93 -11.14
CA ALA A 143 12.25 7.85 -10.06
C ALA A 143 12.97 9.09 -10.60
N THR A 144 12.23 10.12 -10.97
CA THR A 144 12.78 11.39 -11.49
C THR A 144 13.36 12.29 -10.40
N GLN A 145 13.04 12.03 -9.14
CA GLN A 145 13.39 12.85 -7.99
C GLN A 145 14.79 12.64 -7.42
N LEU A 146 15.54 11.60 -7.82
CA LEU A 146 16.72 11.13 -7.07
C LEU A 146 17.76 12.25 -6.86
N GLY A 147 18.03 13.04 -7.91
CA GLY A 147 18.90 14.22 -7.87
C GLY A 147 18.47 15.28 -6.87
N THR A 148 17.17 15.52 -6.67
CA THR A 148 16.66 16.56 -5.77
C THR A 148 16.55 16.10 -4.32
N VAL A 149 16.54 14.79 -4.07
CA VAL A 149 16.32 14.21 -2.73
C VAL A 149 17.55 13.58 -2.09
N GLY A 150 18.73 13.72 -2.70
CA GLY A 150 20.01 13.38 -2.05
C GLY A 150 20.94 12.49 -2.85
N ASP A 151 20.65 12.21 -4.11
CA ASP A 151 21.65 11.60 -4.97
C ASP A 151 22.92 12.46 -5.06
N CYS A 152 24.06 11.80 -4.99
CA CYS A 152 25.37 12.44 -4.97
C CYS A 152 26.46 11.47 -5.42
N GLY A 153 27.57 12.01 -5.90
CA GLY A 153 28.70 11.21 -6.37
C GLY A 153 30.00 11.99 -6.41
N VAL A 154 31.11 11.26 -6.46
CA VAL A 154 32.46 11.82 -6.60
C VAL A 154 33.18 11.12 -7.74
N GLY A 155 34.12 11.81 -8.36
CA GLY A 155 34.88 11.27 -9.48
C GLY A 155 36.20 11.98 -9.69
N THR A 156 36.91 11.58 -10.74
CA THR A 156 38.13 12.23 -11.20
C THR A 156 38.01 12.47 -12.70
N ALA A 157 38.13 13.73 -13.10
CA ALA A 157 38.18 14.15 -14.48
C ALA A 157 39.61 14.08 -15.00
N THR A 158 39.81 13.42 -16.13
CA THR A 158 41.13 13.26 -16.77
C THR A 158 41.18 14.04 -18.08
N ARG A 159 42.25 14.80 -18.27
CA ARG A 159 42.45 15.64 -19.46
C ARG A 159 42.60 14.79 -20.71
N GLN A 160 41.98 15.22 -21.81
CA GLN A 160 42.06 14.62 -23.13
C GLN A 160 43.05 15.39 -24.02
N THR A 161 43.38 14.83 -25.18
CA THR A 161 44.31 15.45 -26.15
C THR A 161 43.80 16.78 -26.69
N ASP A 162 42.48 16.93 -26.84
CA ASP A 162 41.81 18.16 -27.27
C ASP A 162 41.68 19.21 -26.15
N GLY A 163 42.18 18.92 -24.94
CA GLY A 163 42.11 19.80 -23.77
C GLY A 163 40.79 19.74 -23.00
N SER A 164 39.80 18.97 -23.45
CA SER A 164 38.60 18.65 -22.68
C SER A 164 38.91 17.66 -21.55
N TYR A 165 37.94 17.40 -20.68
CA TYR A 165 38.06 16.39 -19.64
C TYR A 165 36.96 15.35 -19.74
N LYS A 166 37.31 14.10 -19.44
CA LYS A 166 36.36 12.99 -19.26
C LYS A 166 36.36 12.53 -17.81
N PHE A 167 35.18 12.27 -17.25
CA PHE A 167 35.04 11.76 -15.90
C PHE A 167 33.95 10.69 -15.81
N THR A 168 34.05 9.87 -14.77
CA THR A 168 32.95 9.04 -14.26
C THR A 168 32.70 9.44 -12.82
N LEU A 169 31.50 9.22 -12.30
CA LEU A 169 31.25 9.36 -10.88
C LEU A 169 31.15 7.98 -10.24
N SER A 170 31.23 7.96 -8.92
CA SER A 170 30.79 6.86 -8.07
C SER A 170 29.74 7.42 -7.11
N HIS A 171 28.53 6.88 -7.16
CA HIS A 171 27.45 7.29 -6.27
C HIS A 171 27.82 7.06 -4.80
N LYS A 172 27.43 8.02 -3.97
CA LYS A 172 27.74 8.03 -2.53
C LYS A 172 26.51 7.98 -1.64
N ALA A 173 25.30 8.17 -2.18
CA ALA A 173 24.05 7.80 -1.53
C ALA A 173 23.76 6.30 -1.69
N SER A 174 22.77 5.77 -0.97
CA SER A 174 22.23 4.41 -1.18
C SER A 174 20.77 4.49 -1.60
N TYR A 175 20.28 3.46 -2.29
CA TYR A 175 18.92 3.43 -2.81
C TYR A 175 18.19 2.18 -2.33
N ILE A 176 16.88 2.29 -2.15
CA ILE A 176 16.03 1.15 -1.81
C ILE A 176 14.85 1.13 -2.78
N THR A 177 14.64 0.01 -3.46
CA THR A 177 13.49 -0.25 -4.31
C THR A 177 12.50 -1.14 -3.58
N PHE A 178 11.33 -0.57 -3.25
CA PHE A 178 10.21 -1.31 -2.67
C PHE A 178 9.28 -1.81 -3.78
N MET A 179 8.78 -3.05 -3.64
CA MET A 179 7.75 -3.62 -4.51
C MET A 179 6.69 -4.36 -3.66
N PRO A 180 5.75 -3.63 -3.04
CA PRO A 180 4.68 -4.22 -2.25
C PRO A 180 3.63 -4.90 -3.13
N TYR A 181 3.25 -6.13 -2.83
CA TYR A 181 2.28 -6.92 -3.59
C TYR A 181 1.31 -7.65 -2.67
N TYR A 182 0.22 -8.19 -3.20
CA TYR A 182 -0.76 -8.97 -2.42
C TYR A 182 -1.09 -10.29 -3.13
N SER A 183 -0.58 -11.40 -2.61
CA SER A 183 -0.55 -12.67 -3.36
C SER A 183 -1.88 -13.43 -3.46
N LYS A 184 -2.87 -13.13 -2.61
CA LYS A 184 -4.04 -14.01 -2.43
C LYS A 184 -5.10 -13.85 -3.53
N GLU A 185 -5.30 -12.64 -4.01
CA GLU A 185 -6.24 -12.32 -5.10
C GLU A 185 -5.90 -10.96 -5.70
N ALA A 186 -6.39 -10.67 -6.90
CA ALA A 186 -6.24 -9.34 -7.50
C ALA A 186 -7.07 -8.31 -6.69
N LEU A 187 -6.53 -7.12 -6.47
CA LEU A 187 -7.30 -6.00 -5.93
C LEU A 187 -7.91 -5.17 -7.06
N ASP A 188 -8.97 -4.45 -6.74
CA ASP A 188 -9.52 -3.44 -7.64
C ASP A 188 -8.50 -2.31 -7.88
N ALA A 189 -8.58 -1.65 -9.03
CA ALA A 189 -7.65 -0.58 -9.39
C ALA A 189 -7.74 0.65 -8.47
N SER A 190 -8.84 0.80 -7.72
CA SER A 190 -8.99 1.81 -6.67
C SER A 190 -8.09 1.60 -5.46
N ALA A 191 -7.61 0.38 -5.21
CA ALA A 191 -6.75 0.03 -4.10
C ALA A 191 -5.26 0.20 -4.45
N VAL A 192 -4.60 1.13 -3.78
CA VAL A 192 -3.23 1.59 -4.09
C VAL A 192 -2.40 1.81 -2.83
N VAL A 193 -1.08 1.82 -2.99
CA VAL A 193 -0.13 2.33 -1.97
C VAL A 193 0.12 3.81 -2.26
N THR A 194 -0.08 4.68 -1.27
CA THR A 194 0.10 6.13 -1.41
C THR A 194 1.38 6.62 -0.75
N GLN A 195 1.92 5.87 0.21
CA GLN A 195 3.12 6.26 0.94
C GLN A 195 3.89 5.05 1.46
N ILE A 196 5.22 5.18 1.48
CA ILE A 196 6.14 4.26 2.14
C ILE A 196 6.97 5.06 3.14
N LYS A 197 6.80 4.77 4.43
CA LYS A 197 7.62 5.34 5.50
C LYS A 197 8.62 4.31 6.00
N VAL A 198 9.88 4.72 6.10
CA VAL A 198 10.94 3.95 6.73
C VAL A 198 11.32 4.61 8.06
N GLU A 199 11.48 3.80 9.10
CA GLU A 199 12.00 4.21 10.41
C GLU A 199 13.12 3.26 10.83
N ALA A 200 14.30 3.81 11.15
CA ALA A 200 15.42 3.07 11.72
C ALA A 200 15.47 3.26 13.25
N ALA A 201 15.91 2.22 13.98
CA ALA A 201 16.07 2.29 15.43
C ALA A 201 17.42 2.90 15.84
N ASN A 202 17.67 2.96 17.16
CA ASN A 202 18.98 3.27 17.74
C ASN A 202 19.62 4.60 17.28
N GLY A 203 18.81 5.57 16.82
CA GLY A 203 19.30 6.83 16.28
C GLY A 203 20.09 6.69 14.97
N GLU A 204 19.99 5.54 14.29
CA GLU A 204 20.64 5.29 13.01
C GLU A 204 20.13 6.29 11.96
N LYS A 205 21.06 6.94 11.25
CA LYS A 205 20.75 8.09 10.39
C LYS A 205 20.39 7.60 8.99
N LEU A 206 19.14 7.81 8.57
CA LEU A 206 18.67 7.51 7.21
C LEU A 206 18.73 8.72 6.29
N ALA A 207 18.60 9.92 6.84
CA ALA A 207 18.49 11.17 6.09
C ALA A 207 19.04 12.34 6.91
N GLY A 208 19.13 13.50 6.28
CA GLY A 208 19.68 14.73 6.86
C GLY A 208 20.67 15.42 5.94
N THR A 209 21.30 16.47 6.44
CA THR A 209 22.35 17.20 5.73
C THR A 209 23.71 16.70 6.18
N PHE A 210 24.53 16.28 5.22
CA PHE A 210 25.86 15.72 5.44
C PHE A 210 26.91 16.64 4.85
N ASN A 211 28.07 16.71 5.51
CA ASN A 211 29.28 17.21 4.87
C ASN A 211 29.64 16.30 3.69
N PHE A 212 30.15 16.89 2.62
CA PHE A 212 30.51 16.18 1.40
C PHE A 212 31.90 16.58 0.94
N SER A 213 32.72 15.59 0.63
CA SER A 213 34.11 15.78 0.21
C SER A 213 34.44 14.88 -0.99
N ASP A 214 35.71 14.87 -1.39
CA ASP A 214 36.20 13.99 -2.45
C ASP A 214 36.12 12.50 -2.06
N SER A 215 35.93 12.18 -0.77
CA SER A 215 35.68 10.81 -0.29
C SER A 215 34.18 10.43 -0.26
N GLY A 216 33.27 11.39 -0.44
CA GLY A 216 31.82 11.20 -0.41
C GLY A 216 31.14 11.79 0.84
N LEU A 217 30.04 11.17 1.28
CA LEU A 217 29.29 11.58 2.47
C LEU A 217 30.15 11.42 3.73
N GLY A 218 30.24 12.49 4.51
CA GLY A 218 30.95 12.56 5.79
C GLY A 218 30.00 12.72 6.97
N ALA A 219 30.45 13.44 8.00
CA ALA A 219 29.64 13.69 9.20
C ALA A 219 28.33 14.42 8.87
N ALA A 220 27.26 14.02 9.56
CA ALA A 220 25.95 14.65 9.46
C ALA A 220 25.92 15.96 10.27
N ASN A 221 25.54 17.06 9.63
CA ASN A 221 25.24 18.36 10.24
C ASN A 221 23.83 18.37 10.86
N SER A 222 22.93 17.59 10.27
CA SER A 222 21.60 17.27 10.80
C SER A 222 21.27 15.83 10.44
N SER A 223 20.42 15.16 11.22
CA SER A 223 20.05 13.77 10.91
C SER A 223 18.63 13.43 11.31
N SER A 224 18.02 12.55 10.53
CA SER A 224 16.75 11.89 10.78
C SER A 224 16.94 10.38 10.67
N ASN A 225 16.25 9.64 11.54
CA ASN A 225 16.13 8.19 11.46
C ASN A 225 14.88 7.76 10.68
N SER A 226 14.27 8.66 9.91
CA SER A 226 13.08 8.36 9.11
C SER A 226 13.07 9.08 7.76
N VAL A 227 12.55 8.38 6.75
CA VAL A 227 12.29 8.89 5.41
C VAL A 227 10.89 8.46 4.98
N THR A 228 10.15 9.37 4.37
CA THR A 228 8.84 9.14 3.80
C THR A 228 8.89 9.37 2.30
N LEU A 229 8.45 8.37 1.53
CA LEU A 229 8.27 8.44 0.09
C LEU A 229 6.78 8.46 -0.23
N THR A 230 6.28 9.58 -0.76
CA THR A 230 4.92 9.71 -1.28
C THR A 230 4.86 9.20 -2.72
N LEU A 231 3.86 8.39 -3.05
CA LEU A 231 3.64 7.81 -4.36
C LEU A 231 2.46 8.53 -5.00
N ASN A 232 2.72 9.41 -5.97
CA ASN A 232 1.67 10.25 -6.54
C ASN A 232 0.84 9.46 -7.57
N GLY A 233 1.48 8.65 -8.41
CA GLY A 233 0.80 7.98 -9.51
C GLY A 233 0.40 8.97 -10.63
N THR A 234 0.07 8.43 -11.80
CA THR A 234 -0.38 9.21 -12.98
C THR A 234 -1.88 9.12 -13.21
N SER A 235 -2.58 8.32 -12.41
CA SER A 235 -4.04 8.16 -12.45
C SER A 235 -4.73 9.28 -11.68
N SER A 236 -6.05 9.43 -11.89
CA SER A 236 -6.91 10.27 -11.04
C SER A 236 -6.93 9.80 -9.58
N THR A 237 -6.60 8.53 -9.33
CA THR A 237 -6.39 7.99 -7.98
C THR A 237 -4.89 8.04 -7.66
N THR A 238 -4.53 8.87 -6.68
CA THR A 238 -3.15 9.00 -6.21
C THR A 238 -2.63 7.69 -5.64
N GLY A 239 -1.44 7.24 -6.03
CA GLY A 239 -0.80 6.03 -5.52
C GLY A 239 -0.31 5.07 -6.59
N PHE A 240 0.46 4.06 -6.18
CA PHE A 240 0.91 2.96 -7.04
C PHE A 240 0.01 1.73 -6.87
N PRO A 241 -0.32 1.02 -7.96
CA PRO A 241 -1.08 -0.23 -7.93
C PRO A 241 -0.46 -1.31 -7.03
N ILE A 242 -1.31 -2.19 -6.50
CA ILE A 242 -0.91 -3.38 -5.72
C ILE A 242 -1.11 -4.64 -6.58
N PRO A 243 -0.08 -5.13 -7.29
CA PRO A 243 -0.18 -6.35 -8.08
C PRO A 243 -0.19 -7.62 -7.20
N THR A 244 -0.51 -8.77 -7.80
CA THR A 244 -0.45 -10.07 -7.11
C THR A 244 0.96 -10.61 -6.91
N THR A 245 1.93 -10.08 -7.65
CA THR A 245 3.36 -10.39 -7.54
C THR A 245 4.18 -9.12 -7.72
N ALA A 246 5.35 -9.05 -7.09
CA ALA A 246 6.26 -7.90 -7.24
C ALA A 246 6.60 -7.64 -8.72
N THR A 247 6.14 -6.51 -9.26
CA THR A 247 6.20 -6.20 -10.69
C THR A 247 6.68 -4.76 -10.86
N ALA A 248 7.97 -4.58 -11.18
CA ALA A 248 8.61 -3.26 -11.14
C ALA A 248 7.82 -2.18 -11.89
N SER A 249 7.41 -2.45 -13.14
CA SER A 249 6.62 -1.54 -13.97
C SER A 249 5.27 -1.11 -13.40
N LYS A 250 4.78 -1.79 -12.36
CA LYS A 250 3.52 -1.46 -11.68
C LYS A 250 3.73 -0.84 -10.29
N ASN A 251 4.74 -1.27 -9.54
CA ASN A 251 4.82 -0.94 -8.11
C ASN A 251 6.22 -0.65 -7.57
N ALA A 252 7.26 -0.51 -8.43
CA ALA A 252 8.58 -0.14 -7.95
C ALA A 252 8.62 1.32 -7.46
N ALA A 253 8.90 1.50 -6.17
CA ALA A 253 9.10 2.80 -5.53
C ALA A 253 10.53 2.90 -5.01
N ILE A 254 11.25 3.95 -5.40
CA ILE A 254 12.70 4.09 -5.17
C ILE A 254 12.94 5.24 -4.19
N MET A 255 13.59 4.92 -3.07
CA MET A 255 13.92 5.85 -2.00
C MET A 255 15.43 6.05 -1.92
N VAL A 256 15.88 7.28 -1.74
CA VAL A 256 17.28 7.61 -1.42
C VAL A 256 17.46 7.61 0.09
N VAL A 257 18.49 6.93 0.60
CA VAL A 257 18.86 6.91 2.02
C VAL A 257 20.37 7.08 2.18
N ALA A 258 20.80 7.48 3.37
CA ALA A 258 22.20 7.47 3.74
C ALA A 258 22.74 6.01 3.70
N PRO A 259 23.99 5.79 3.27
CA PRO A 259 24.61 4.49 3.43
C PRO A 259 24.81 4.13 4.90
N GLY A 260 24.68 2.85 5.23
CA GLY A 260 24.81 2.36 6.59
C GLY A 260 24.27 0.94 6.75
N THR A 261 24.52 0.34 7.91
CA THR A 261 23.86 -0.89 8.34
C THR A 261 22.82 -0.53 9.39
N TYR A 262 21.57 -0.91 9.13
CA TYR A 262 20.43 -0.60 9.96
C TYR A 262 19.97 -1.84 10.73
N SER A 263 20.11 -1.80 12.05
CA SER A 263 19.82 -2.95 12.92
C SER A 263 18.34 -3.32 12.89
N THR A 264 17.47 -2.31 12.94
CA THR A 264 16.01 -2.46 12.83
C THR A 264 15.49 -1.45 11.82
N PHE A 265 14.81 -1.95 10.80
CA PHE A 265 14.32 -1.17 9.67
C PHE A 265 12.83 -1.42 9.49
N LYS A 266 12.00 -0.52 10.02
CA LYS A 266 10.54 -0.62 9.96
C LYS A 266 10.02 0.07 8.70
N VAL A 267 9.38 -0.69 7.83
CA VAL A 267 8.73 -0.19 6.61
C VAL A 267 7.23 -0.19 6.84
N THR A 268 6.60 0.97 6.72
CA THR A 268 5.15 1.15 6.84
C THR A 268 4.59 1.61 5.51
N TYR A 269 3.62 0.85 4.99
CA TYR A 269 2.88 1.16 3.78
C TYR A 269 1.56 1.81 4.16
N THR A 270 1.24 2.96 3.59
CA THR A 270 -0.10 3.56 3.66
C THR A 270 -0.87 3.14 2.41
N LEU A 271 -2.02 2.51 2.63
CA LEU A 271 -2.90 2.01 1.59
C LEU A 271 -4.18 2.83 1.55
N TYR A 272 -4.68 3.05 0.35
CA TYR A 272 -5.93 3.75 0.10
C TYR A 272 -6.77 3.00 -0.92
N ASP A 273 -8.06 2.88 -0.67
CA ASP A 273 -9.05 2.39 -1.62
C ASP A 273 -10.12 3.47 -1.83
N SER A 274 -10.17 4.03 -3.03
CA SER A 274 -11.05 5.17 -3.34
C SER A 274 -12.53 4.81 -3.47
N VAL A 275 -12.86 3.53 -3.68
CA VAL A 275 -14.25 3.05 -3.77
C VAL A 275 -14.85 2.89 -2.37
N THR A 276 -14.06 2.38 -1.43
CA THR A 276 -14.50 2.16 -0.04
C THR A 276 -14.22 3.35 0.88
N GLY A 277 -13.29 4.22 0.50
CA GLY A 277 -12.76 5.29 1.34
C GLY A 277 -11.79 4.79 2.42
N THR A 278 -11.38 3.52 2.37
CA THR A 278 -10.48 2.92 3.36
C THR A 278 -9.09 3.53 3.24
N ASN A 279 -8.59 4.14 4.31
CA ASN A 279 -7.22 4.63 4.44
C ASN A 279 -6.59 4.04 5.70
N SER A 280 -5.56 3.21 5.54
CA SER A 280 -4.92 2.51 6.66
C SER A 280 -3.47 2.20 6.39
N THR A 281 -2.77 1.68 7.40
CA THR A 281 -1.36 1.35 7.32
C THR A 281 -1.09 -0.11 7.66
N ILE A 282 -0.03 -0.65 7.07
CA ILE A 282 0.53 -1.96 7.43
C ILE A 282 2.06 -1.86 7.50
N SER A 283 2.65 -2.46 8.53
CA SER A 283 4.08 -2.33 8.82
C SER A 283 4.80 -3.68 8.88
N TYR A 284 6.05 -3.67 8.41
CA TYR A 284 6.98 -4.79 8.43
C TYR A 284 8.31 -4.33 9.03
N THR A 285 8.94 -5.19 9.83
CA THR A 285 10.24 -4.89 10.43
C THR A 285 11.28 -5.85 9.89
N TYR A 286 12.34 -5.30 9.33
CA TYR A 286 13.50 -6.02 8.82
C TYR A 286 14.68 -5.81 9.76
N SER A 287 15.56 -6.80 9.86
CA SER A 287 16.78 -6.70 10.66
C SER A 287 18.03 -6.74 9.77
N GLY A 288 19.05 -5.96 10.15
CA GLY A 288 20.35 -5.99 9.49
C GLY A 288 20.34 -5.53 8.02
N ILE A 289 19.49 -4.57 7.66
CA ILE A 289 19.47 -4.03 6.30
C ILE A 289 20.77 -3.25 6.05
N ASN A 290 21.57 -3.69 5.06
CA ASN A 290 22.82 -3.03 4.70
C ASN A 290 22.64 -2.18 3.43
N CYS A 291 22.63 -0.87 3.59
CA CYS A 291 22.58 0.11 2.51
C CYS A 291 24.01 0.51 2.11
N THR A 292 24.54 -0.10 1.05
CA THR A 292 25.90 0.20 0.56
C THR A 292 25.89 1.40 -0.39
N ALA A 293 26.85 2.30 -0.24
CA ALA A 293 27.00 3.47 -1.11
C ALA A 293 27.04 3.07 -2.60
N GLY A 294 26.23 3.75 -3.40
CA GLY A 294 26.05 3.52 -4.83
C GLY A 294 25.34 2.23 -5.20
N LYS A 295 24.72 1.53 -4.24
CA LYS A 295 23.99 0.28 -4.48
C LYS A 295 22.51 0.44 -4.18
N ASN A 296 21.72 -0.40 -4.84
CA ASN A 296 20.29 -0.51 -4.63
C ASN A 296 19.98 -1.75 -3.80
N GLN A 297 19.18 -1.59 -2.75
CA GLN A 297 18.59 -2.70 -2.00
C GLN A 297 17.15 -2.94 -2.45
N VAL A 298 16.76 -4.20 -2.62
CA VAL A 298 15.42 -4.54 -3.10
C VAL A 298 14.62 -5.16 -1.96
N ILE A 299 13.46 -4.56 -1.65
CA ILE A 299 12.53 -5.07 -0.65
C ILE A 299 11.20 -5.40 -1.33
N LYS A 300 10.94 -6.69 -1.48
CA LYS A 300 9.66 -7.23 -1.98
C LYS A 300 8.85 -7.66 -0.77
N THR A 301 7.64 -7.11 -0.63
CA THR A 301 6.80 -7.37 0.54
C THR A 301 5.45 -7.88 0.08
N ASP A 302 5.12 -9.12 0.45
CA ASP A 302 3.71 -9.54 0.44
C ASP A 302 2.99 -8.82 1.59
N LEU A 303 1.99 -8.02 1.26
CA LEU A 303 1.20 -7.27 2.21
C LEU A 303 0.34 -8.18 3.09
N GLY A 304 0.17 -9.47 2.77
CA GLY A 304 -0.25 -10.50 3.72
C GLY A 304 -1.65 -10.36 4.33
N MET A 305 -2.44 -9.37 3.92
CA MET A 305 -3.79 -9.08 4.43
C MET A 305 -4.67 -10.33 4.38
N ALA A 306 -5.57 -10.50 5.35
CA ALA A 306 -6.55 -11.59 5.27
C ALA A 306 -7.54 -11.31 4.11
N THR A 307 -7.90 -12.35 3.35
CA THR A 307 -9.04 -12.28 2.43
C THR A 307 -10.26 -12.89 3.10
N TYR A 308 -11.39 -12.21 2.96
CA TYR A 308 -12.71 -12.69 3.31
C TYR A 308 -13.63 -12.77 2.09
N THR A 309 -13.11 -12.67 0.86
CA THR A 309 -13.93 -12.70 -0.36
C THR A 309 -14.78 -13.98 -0.47
N SER A 310 -14.30 -15.11 0.04
CA SER A 310 -15.08 -16.36 0.11
C SER A 310 -16.35 -16.25 0.96
N ARG A 311 -16.37 -15.33 1.94
CA ARG A 311 -17.51 -15.08 2.85
C ARG A 311 -18.71 -14.45 2.16
N LYS A 312 -18.60 -14.02 0.89
CA LYS A 312 -19.76 -13.59 0.11
C LYS A 312 -20.84 -14.67 -0.01
N THR A 313 -20.46 -15.95 0.09
CA THR A 313 -21.38 -17.10 0.05
C THR A 313 -21.95 -17.48 1.43
N ASN A 314 -21.56 -16.78 2.49
CA ASN A 314 -21.94 -17.08 3.87
C ASN A 314 -23.06 -16.19 4.43
N TYR A 315 -23.74 -15.40 3.59
CA TYR A 315 -24.90 -14.63 4.03
C TYR A 315 -26.16 -15.49 3.95
N TYR A 316 -26.94 -15.54 5.02
CA TYR A 316 -28.21 -16.27 5.08
C TYR A 316 -29.28 -15.41 5.76
N MET A 317 -30.53 -15.55 5.32
CA MET A 317 -31.66 -15.29 6.21
C MET A 317 -31.65 -16.34 7.33
N TRP A 318 -32.16 -16.03 8.52
CA TRP A 318 -31.95 -16.90 9.68
C TRP A 318 -32.43 -18.34 9.43
N ASP A 319 -31.51 -19.28 9.60
CA ASP A 319 -31.70 -20.72 9.40
C ASP A 319 -32.30 -21.13 8.04
N ALA A 320 -32.12 -20.31 6.98
CA ALA A 320 -32.53 -20.66 5.63
C ALA A 320 -31.80 -21.92 5.12
N LYS A 321 -32.39 -22.62 4.14
CA LYS A 321 -31.76 -23.82 3.55
C LYS A 321 -30.63 -23.48 2.58
N SER A 322 -30.71 -22.31 1.96
CA SER A 322 -29.77 -21.84 0.94
C SER A 322 -29.27 -20.44 1.25
N ASN A 323 -28.08 -20.10 0.75
CA ASN A 323 -27.50 -18.78 0.96
C ASN A 323 -28.38 -17.67 0.34
N TYR A 324 -28.30 -16.45 0.87
CA TYR A 324 -29.14 -15.30 0.55
C TYR A 324 -29.19 -14.96 -0.95
N TRP A 325 -28.11 -15.26 -1.69
CA TRP A 325 -27.96 -14.99 -3.13
C TRP A 325 -27.88 -16.26 -3.98
N ASN A 326 -28.29 -17.42 -3.46
CA ASN A 326 -28.17 -18.68 -4.19
C ASN A 326 -28.98 -18.65 -5.50
N GLY A 327 -28.33 -18.97 -6.63
CA GLY A 327 -28.91 -18.88 -7.97
C GLY A 327 -28.92 -17.45 -8.55
N TYR A 328 -28.44 -16.46 -7.79
CA TYR A 328 -28.38 -15.05 -8.15
C TYR A 328 -27.01 -14.43 -7.79
N GLU A 329 -25.95 -15.23 -7.78
CA GLU A 329 -24.60 -14.84 -7.35
C GLU A 329 -24.05 -13.69 -8.20
N ASN A 330 -24.38 -13.65 -9.50
CA ASN A 330 -23.99 -12.55 -10.41
C ASN A 330 -24.72 -11.23 -10.13
N SER A 331 -25.83 -11.27 -9.39
CA SER A 331 -26.61 -10.09 -8.98
C SER A 331 -26.30 -9.66 -7.54
N GLN A 332 -25.41 -10.37 -6.83
CA GLN A 332 -25.08 -10.08 -5.44
C GLN A 332 -24.37 -8.72 -5.33
N PRO A 333 -24.93 -7.75 -4.58
CA PRO A 333 -24.24 -6.52 -4.28
C PRO A 333 -23.06 -6.78 -3.34
N LEU A 334 -21.86 -6.31 -3.70
CA LEU A 334 -20.63 -6.55 -2.92
C LEU A 334 -20.01 -5.27 -2.33
N LEU A 335 -20.65 -4.12 -2.56
CA LEU A 335 -20.25 -2.82 -2.05
C LEU A 335 -21.35 -2.23 -1.17
N ASN A 336 -20.98 -1.38 -0.22
CA ASN A 336 -21.94 -0.65 0.59
C ASN A 336 -22.90 0.16 -0.29
N ASN A 337 -24.18 0.13 0.08
CA ASN A 337 -25.31 0.77 -0.59
C ASN A 337 -25.69 0.20 -1.96
N ALA A 338 -24.91 -0.72 -2.53
CA ALA A 338 -25.35 -1.45 -3.70
C ALA A 338 -26.51 -2.38 -3.32
N GLU A 339 -27.48 -2.51 -4.22
CA GLU A 339 -28.70 -3.26 -3.99
C GLU A 339 -29.16 -4.00 -5.24
N ASN A 340 -29.91 -5.08 -5.02
CA ASN A 340 -30.58 -5.81 -6.07
C ASN A 340 -31.88 -6.44 -5.53
N THR A 341 -32.89 -6.60 -6.38
CA THR A 341 -34.22 -7.05 -5.98
C THR A 341 -34.42 -8.57 -6.03
N ASN A 342 -33.39 -9.33 -6.41
CA ASN A 342 -33.41 -10.79 -6.57
C ASN A 342 -33.31 -11.60 -5.26
N TYR A 343 -33.35 -10.95 -4.10
CA TYR A 343 -33.45 -11.64 -2.80
C TYR A 343 -34.81 -12.34 -2.65
N ALA A 344 -34.88 -13.37 -1.81
CA ALA A 344 -36.12 -14.09 -1.55
C ALA A 344 -37.20 -13.18 -0.96
N LYS A 345 -38.46 -13.35 -1.37
CA LYS A 345 -39.61 -12.54 -0.94
C LYS A 345 -40.76 -13.34 -0.32
N SER A 346 -40.67 -14.67 -0.37
CA SER A 346 -41.70 -15.56 0.17
C SER A 346 -41.09 -16.90 0.59
N SER A 347 -41.82 -17.63 1.42
CA SER A 347 -41.42 -18.94 1.98
C SER A 347 -41.34 -20.09 0.97
N ALA A 348 -41.76 -19.87 -0.28
CA ALA A 348 -41.55 -20.84 -1.36
C ALA A 348 -40.09 -20.91 -1.82
N ASP A 349 -39.30 -19.87 -1.53
CA ASP A 349 -37.89 -19.79 -1.86
C ASP A 349 -37.03 -20.43 -0.75
N THR A 350 -36.12 -21.33 -1.13
CA THR A 350 -35.22 -22.02 -0.17
C THR A 350 -34.28 -21.09 0.61
N ARG A 351 -34.08 -19.86 0.11
CA ARG A 351 -33.27 -18.81 0.75
C ARG A 351 -34.05 -18.02 1.81
N TRP A 352 -35.37 -18.20 1.88
CA TRP A 352 -36.21 -17.60 2.90
C TRP A 352 -35.88 -18.19 4.28
N TYR A 353 -35.96 -17.36 5.32
CA TYR A 353 -35.72 -17.81 6.69
C TYR A 353 -36.62 -18.98 7.08
N ASN A 354 -36.17 -19.77 8.06
CA ASN A 354 -36.93 -20.92 8.53
C ASN A 354 -38.23 -20.49 9.23
N THR A 355 -39.36 -20.88 8.64
CA THR A 355 -40.71 -20.56 9.14
C THR A 355 -41.22 -21.56 10.18
N ALA A 356 -40.50 -22.65 10.46
CA ALA A 356 -40.89 -23.64 11.47
C ALA A 356 -40.86 -23.10 12.91
N PHE A 357 -40.18 -21.97 13.13
CA PHE A 357 -39.96 -21.39 14.45
C PHE A 357 -40.96 -20.26 14.71
N THR A 358 -42.03 -20.54 15.44
CA THR A 358 -43.09 -19.58 15.80
C THR A 358 -42.94 -19.03 17.22
N TYR A 359 -43.94 -18.25 17.69
CA TYR A 359 -44.00 -17.74 19.06
C TYR A 359 -43.73 -18.84 20.09
N LYS A 360 -42.88 -18.53 21.09
CA LYS A 360 -42.43 -19.43 22.18
C LYS A 360 -41.66 -20.68 21.76
N VAL A 361 -41.29 -20.84 20.49
CA VAL A 361 -40.42 -21.94 20.08
C VAL A 361 -39.00 -21.69 20.59
N GLN A 362 -38.46 -22.65 21.33
CA GLN A 362 -37.13 -22.59 21.94
C GLN A 362 -36.16 -23.65 21.41
N THR A 363 -36.52 -24.36 20.34
CA THR A 363 -35.60 -25.31 19.71
C THR A 363 -34.48 -24.58 18.98
N LYS A 364 -33.32 -25.23 18.83
CA LYS A 364 -32.20 -24.70 18.05
C LYS A 364 -32.47 -24.83 16.54
N ALA A 365 -31.81 -23.99 15.75
CA ALA A 365 -31.76 -24.03 14.30
C ALA A 365 -31.40 -25.43 13.75
N ILE A 366 -31.92 -25.78 12.57
CA ILE A 366 -31.79 -27.13 12.00
C ILE A 366 -31.17 -27.16 10.59
N ASN A 367 -31.04 -26.00 9.94
CA ASN A 367 -30.45 -25.87 8.60
C ASN A 367 -29.09 -25.15 8.69
N SER A 368 -28.97 -23.95 8.09
CA SER A 368 -27.71 -23.21 7.99
C SER A 368 -27.18 -22.71 9.32
N CYS A 369 -28.04 -22.41 10.29
CA CYS A 369 -27.60 -21.84 11.58
C CYS A 369 -27.39 -22.91 12.67
N LYS A 370 -27.49 -24.20 12.34
CA LYS A 370 -27.47 -25.30 13.34
C LYS A 370 -26.16 -25.38 14.14
N ASP A 371 -25.04 -25.02 13.53
CA ASP A 371 -23.68 -25.12 14.11
C ASP A 371 -23.18 -23.77 14.66
N GLU A 372 -24.03 -22.73 14.64
CA GLU A 372 -23.73 -21.40 15.15
C GLU A 372 -23.82 -21.36 16.70
N PRO A 373 -23.11 -20.46 17.38
CA PRO A 373 -23.22 -20.32 18.84
C PRO A 373 -24.68 -20.05 19.27
N THR A 374 -25.06 -20.56 20.43
CA THR A 374 -26.32 -20.19 21.08
C THR A 374 -26.25 -18.76 21.62
N PHE A 375 -27.40 -18.16 21.94
CA PHE A 375 -27.43 -16.88 22.65
C PHE A 375 -26.60 -16.94 23.94
N GLU A 376 -26.75 -18.02 24.69
CA GLU A 376 -25.99 -18.33 25.90
C GLU A 376 -24.49 -18.30 25.65
N ALA A 377 -24.02 -19.04 24.64
CA ALA A 377 -22.61 -19.05 24.26
C ALA A 377 -22.10 -17.64 23.89
N LEU A 378 -22.90 -16.85 23.17
CA LEU A 378 -22.56 -15.47 22.84
C LEU A 378 -22.38 -14.60 24.09
N THR A 379 -23.20 -14.80 25.14
CA THR A 379 -23.01 -14.07 26.41
C THR A 379 -21.66 -14.37 27.06
N TRP A 380 -21.14 -15.60 26.92
CA TRP A 380 -19.80 -15.96 27.43
C TRP A 380 -18.68 -15.33 26.61
N TYR A 381 -18.77 -15.40 25.27
CA TYR A 381 -17.77 -14.78 24.40
C TYR A 381 -17.58 -13.29 24.67
N ILE A 382 -18.67 -12.57 25.00
CA ILE A 382 -18.62 -11.13 25.23
C ILE A 382 -18.41 -10.79 26.72
N GLY A 383 -19.14 -11.43 27.64
CA GLY A 383 -19.09 -11.13 29.07
C GLY A 383 -17.82 -11.62 29.77
N ALA A 384 -17.42 -12.87 29.52
CA ALA A 384 -16.25 -13.48 30.15
C ALA A 384 -15.02 -13.56 29.21
N GLY A 385 -15.26 -13.55 27.89
CA GLY A 385 -14.22 -13.71 26.87
C GLY A 385 -13.28 -12.51 26.71
N SER A 386 -13.61 -11.35 27.31
CA SER A 386 -12.82 -10.12 27.21
C SER A 386 -12.52 -9.75 25.74
N PRO A 387 -13.57 -9.51 24.92
CA PRO A 387 -13.42 -9.25 23.50
C PRO A 387 -12.58 -8.00 23.23
N LYS A 388 -11.94 -7.95 22.05
CA LYS A 388 -11.17 -6.78 21.60
C LYS A 388 -11.76 -6.26 20.30
N LEU A 389 -12.35 -5.08 20.33
CA LEU A 389 -12.73 -4.40 19.10
C LEU A 389 -11.51 -3.80 18.43
N ASP A 390 -11.46 -3.99 17.12
CA ASP A 390 -10.31 -3.67 16.30
C ASP A 390 -10.78 -2.82 15.12
N ASN A 391 -10.31 -1.58 15.03
CA ASN A 391 -10.56 -0.68 13.91
C ASN A 391 -9.33 -0.50 13.00
N LYS A 392 -8.30 -1.34 13.17
CA LYS A 392 -6.99 -1.19 12.50
C LYS A 392 -6.64 -2.38 11.61
N THR A 393 -7.14 -3.59 11.91
CA THR A 393 -6.84 -4.77 11.08
C THR A 393 -7.39 -4.60 9.67
N LEU A 394 -6.48 -4.46 8.72
CA LEU A 394 -6.77 -4.39 7.30
C LEU A 394 -7.05 -5.79 6.72
N TRP A 395 -8.08 -5.89 5.90
CA TRP A 395 -8.48 -7.12 5.21
C TRP A 395 -9.14 -6.79 3.87
N VAL A 396 -9.29 -7.80 3.03
CA VAL A 396 -9.84 -7.70 1.68
C VAL A 396 -11.18 -8.42 1.61
N PHE A 397 -12.16 -7.80 0.97
CA PHE A 397 -13.43 -8.45 0.62
C PHE A 397 -13.86 -7.97 -0.76
N ALA A 398 -14.14 -8.92 -1.66
CA ALA A 398 -14.56 -8.63 -3.03
C ALA A 398 -13.60 -7.63 -3.72
N ASN A 399 -12.30 -7.91 -3.64
CA ASN A 399 -11.22 -7.15 -4.27
C ASN A 399 -10.96 -5.75 -3.69
N HIS A 400 -11.72 -5.30 -2.69
CA HIS A 400 -11.58 -3.99 -2.05
C HIS A 400 -11.02 -4.06 -0.63
N LEU A 401 -10.41 -2.96 -0.18
CA LEU A 401 -9.82 -2.83 1.15
C LEU A 401 -10.85 -2.40 2.19
N TYR A 402 -10.80 -3.02 3.37
CA TYR A 402 -11.60 -2.65 4.53
C TYR A 402 -10.81 -2.82 5.82
N VAL A 403 -11.26 -2.17 6.89
CA VAL A 403 -10.66 -2.29 8.22
C VAL A 403 -11.67 -2.78 9.25
N GLY A 404 -11.14 -3.54 10.20
CA GLY A 404 -11.72 -3.76 11.50
C GLY A 404 -12.73 -4.90 11.63
N GLY A 405 -13.10 -5.17 12.88
CA GLY A 405 -13.68 -6.43 13.32
C GLY A 405 -13.66 -6.57 14.84
N ILE A 406 -13.85 -7.79 15.31
CA ILE A 406 -13.76 -8.14 16.73
C ILE A 406 -12.89 -9.39 16.90
N TRP A 407 -12.03 -9.38 17.91
CA TRP A 407 -11.34 -10.57 18.39
C TRP A 407 -12.11 -11.16 19.56
N LEU A 408 -12.46 -12.43 19.46
CA LEU A 408 -13.14 -13.19 20.49
C LEU A 408 -12.22 -14.29 21.00
N LYS A 409 -12.19 -14.48 22.31
CA LYS A 409 -11.43 -15.57 22.92
C LYS A 409 -12.12 -16.90 22.55
N LYS A 410 -11.35 -17.93 22.21
CA LYS A 410 -11.86 -19.27 21.89
C LYS A 410 -12.61 -19.87 23.09
N GLN A 411 -13.65 -20.66 22.86
CA GLN A 411 -14.45 -21.23 23.95
C GLN A 411 -13.60 -22.01 24.96
N SER A 412 -12.59 -22.76 24.49
CA SER A 412 -11.66 -23.53 25.33
C SER A 412 -10.79 -22.68 26.27
N LYS A 413 -10.78 -21.36 26.07
CA LYS A 413 -10.00 -20.38 26.83
C LYS A 413 -10.87 -19.50 27.71
N ILE A 414 -12.19 -19.72 27.72
CA ILE A 414 -13.15 -19.03 28.58
C ILE A 414 -13.49 -19.94 29.75
N SER A 415 -13.09 -19.54 30.96
CA SER A 415 -13.36 -20.30 32.18
C SER A 415 -14.87 -20.37 32.45
N GLY A 416 -15.38 -21.58 32.69
CA GLY A 416 -16.80 -21.80 32.98
C GLY A 416 -17.74 -21.70 31.78
N PHE A 417 -17.19 -21.62 30.56
CA PHE A 417 -17.99 -21.51 29.32
C PHE A 417 -19.12 -22.54 29.28
N SER A 418 -20.32 -22.06 28.95
CA SER A 418 -21.48 -22.91 28.69
C SER A 418 -22.19 -22.47 27.41
N SER A 419 -22.64 -23.45 26.63
CA SER A 419 -23.52 -23.21 25.48
C SER A 419 -25.02 -23.31 25.84
N GLU A 420 -25.31 -23.64 27.09
CA GLU A 420 -26.66 -23.94 27.59
C GLU A 420 -27.10 -22.96 28.68
N GLU A 421 -26.14 -22.32 29.36
CA GLU A 421 -26.39 -21.36 30.42
C GLU A 421 -25.73 -20.03 30.09
N ASN A 422 -26.41 -18.94 30.42
CA ASN A 422 -25.90 -17.60 30.20
C ASN A 422 -24.73 -17.29 31.15
N CYS A 423 -23.85 -16.40 30.73
CA CYS A 423 -22.82 -15.84 31.58
C CYS A 423 -23.46 -15.21 32.84
N PRO A 424 -22.97 -15.47 34.06
CA PRO A 424 -23.57 -14.92 35.27
C PRO A 424 -23.79 -13.41 35.20
N GLY A 425 -24.99 -12.96 35.58
CA GLY A 425 -25.37 -11.54 35.58
C GLY A 425 -25.97 -11.02 34.28
N THR A 426 -26.17 -11.86 33.26
CA THR A 426 -26.89 -11.47 32.03
C THR A 426 -28.32 -12.03 31.99
N ASP A 427 -29.21 -11.28 31.33
CA ASP A 427 -30.60 -11.72 31.09
C ASP A 427 -30.66 -12.99 30.24
N LYS A 428 -31.65 -13.86 30.50
CA LYS A 428 -31.94 -15.02 29.65
C LYS A 428 -32.60 -14.59 28.35
N TRP A 429 -32.31 -15.28 27.24
CA TRP A 429 -32.90 -14.99 25.92
C TRP A 429 -34.43 -15.05 25.88
N GLU A 430 -35.06 -15.86 26.75
CA GLU A 430 -36.51 -15.98 26.90
C GLU A 430 -37.18 -14.67 27.32
N LEU A 431 -36.42 -13.73 27.91
CA LEU A 431 -36.92 -12.42 28.34
C LEU A 431 -37.04 -11.43 27.18
N GLY A 432 -36.56 -11.78 25.98
CA GLY A 432 -36.72 -10.90 24.81
C GLY A 432 -35.74 -9.73 24.77
N LYS A 433 -34.74 -9.70 25.66
CA LYS A 433 -33.91 -8.51 25.91
C LYS A 433 -32.56 -8.58 25.22
N ASP A 434 -32.15 -7.47 24.62
CA ASP A 434 -30.78 -7.27 24.16
C ASP A 434 -29.82 -7.15 25.34
N ILE A 435 -28.68 -7.82 25.25
CA ILE A 435 -27.57 -7.61 26.19
C ILE A 435 -26.55 -6.70 25.53
N LYS A 436 -26.32 -5.55 26.14
CA LYS A 436 -25.41 -4.52 25.64
C LYS A 436 -24.11 -4.57 26.41
N PHE A 437 -23.00 -4.53 25.69
CA PHE A 437 -21.67 -4.47 26.27
C PHE A 437 -20.92 -3.26 25.69
N THR A 438 -20.24 -2.54 26.58
CA THR A 438 -19.30 -1.50 26.19
C THR A 438 -17.91 -2.14 26.13
N VAL A 439 -17.38 -2.26 24.93
CA VAL A 439 -16.06 -2.86 24.69
C VAL A 439 -15.14 -1.78 24.13
N ALA A 440 -14.00 -1.54 24.78
CA ALA A 440 -13.05 -0.55 24.29
C ALA A 440 -12.44 -0.98 22.95
N ILE A 441 -12.31 -0.03 22.02
CA ILE A 441 -11.59 -0.21 20.76
C ILE A 441 -10.10 -0.22 21.07
N SER A 442 -9.55 -1.41 21.27
CA SER A 442 -8.19 -1.64 21.75
C SER A 442 -7.27 -2.25 20.68
N GLY A 443 -7.81 -2.62 19.51
CA GLY A 443 -7.06 -3.26 18.44
C GLY A 443 -6.89 -4.76 18.67
N LYS A 444 -5.82 -5.30 18.08
CA LYS A 444 -5.48 -6.73 18.20
C LYS A 444 -5.12 -7.08 19.65
N PRO A 445 -5.46 -8.29 20.12
CA PRO A 445 -4.87 -8.84 21.33
C PRO A 445 -3.33 -8.80 21.28
N GLU A 446 -2.72 -8.70 22.45
CA GLU A 446 -1.26 -8.80 22.60
C GLU A 446 -0.74 -10.08 21.96
N SER A 447 0.44 -10.00 21.35
CA SER A 447 1.01 -11.13 20.60
C SER A 447 1.19 -12.39 21.46
N SER A 448 1.44 -12.23 22.77
CA SER A 448 1.61 -13.31 23.76
C SER A 448 0.35 -14.17 23.96
N VAL A 449 -0.84 -13.61 23.76
CA VAL A 449 -2.13 -14.28 23.98
C VAL A 449 -3.00 -14.35 22.72
N ARG A 450 -2.54 -13.79 21.59
CA ARG A 450 -3.35 -13.68 20.36
C ARG A 450 -3.85 -15.02 19.84
N SER A 451 -3.10 -16.11 20.06
CA SER A 451 -3.51 -17.48 19.67
C SER A 451 -4.73 -18.00 20.41
N ASP A 452 -5.04 -17.44 21.58
CA ASP A 452 -6.24 -17.76 22.36
C ASP A 452 -7.50 -17.08 21.80
N TYR A 453 -7.34 -16.20 20.79
CA TYR A 453 -8.42 -15.47 20.15
C TYR A 453 -8.57 -15.90 18.68
N PHE A 454 -9.79 -15.74 18.16
CA PHE A 454 -10.10 -15.78 16.74
C PHE A 454 -10.73 -14.44 16.31
N TYR A 455 -10.73 -14.16 15.01
CA TYR A 455 -11.14 -12.87 14.46
C TYR A 455 -12.41 -12.98 13.63
N LEU A 456 -13.34 -12.04 13.84
CA LEU A 456 -14.54 -11.87 13.04
C LEU A 456 -14.49 -10.49 12.35
N PRO A 457 -14.39 -10.43 11.01
CA PRO A 457 -14.40 -9.17 10.26
C PRO A 457 -15.76 -8.45 10.32
N ALA A 458 -15.74 -7.12 10.20
CA ALA A 458 -16.96 -6.32 10.08
C ALA A 458 -17.58 -6.44 8.67
N LEU A 459 -18.24 -7.57 8.38
CA LEU A 459 -18.77 -7.90 7.05
C LEU A 459 -20.15 -7.29 6.72
N GLY A 460 -20.74 -6.47 7.59
CA GLY A 460 -22.05 -5.89 7.32
C GLY A 460 -23.17 -6.92 7.20
N GLN A 461 -24.29 -6.51 6.59
CA GLN A 461 -25.47 -7.35 6.39
C GLN A 461 -26.23 -6.94 5.12
N TYR A 462 -27.08 -7.83 4.61
CA TYR A 462 -28.09 -7.49 3.62
C TYR A 462 -29.42 -7.15 4.29
N LYS A 463 -30.01 -6.02 3.93
CA LYS A 463 -31.40 -5.68 4.26
C LYS A 463 -32.14 -5.40 2.97
N ASP A 464 -33.16 -6.20 2.67
CA ASP A 464 -33.96 -6.07 1.44
C ASP A 464 -33.11 -6.06 0.16
N GLY A 465 -32.07 -6.89 0.14
CA GLY A 465 -31.17 -7.01 -1.00
C GLY A 465 -30.13 -5.90 -1.11
N LYS A 466 -30.07 -4.95 -0.16
CA LYS A 466 -29.05 -3.91 -0.06
C LYS A 466 -27.96 -4.30 0.93
N LEU A 467 -26.69 -4.23 0.52
CA LEU A 467 -25.55 -4.43 1.43
C LEU A 467 -25.26 -3.15 2.22
N THR A 468 -25.20 -3.26 3.54
CA THR A 468 -24.92 -2.12 4.43
C THR A 468 -23.90 -2.46 5.51
N ASP A 469 -23.27 -1.42 6.06
CA ASP A 469 -22.33 -1.47 7.18
C ASP A 469 -21.06 -2.33 6.95
N LEU A 470 -20.73 -2.70 5.72
CA LEU A 470 -19.48 -3.38 5.39
C LEU A 470 -18.29 -2.49 5.80
N GLY A 471 -17.34 -3.06 6.55
CA GLY A 471 -16.23 -2.32 7.16
C GLY A 471 -16.60 -1.42 8.34
N LYS A 472 -17.82 -1.53 8.88
CA LYS A 472 -18.31 -0.72 10.01
C LYS A 472 -18.91 -1.56 11.13
N LYS A 473 -19.67 -2.60 10.80
CA LYS A 473 -20.32 -3.48 11.76
C LYS A 473 -20.24 -4.94 11.32
N GLY A 474 -20.23 -5.85 12.29
CA GLY A 474 -20.40 -7.27 12.06
C GLY A 474 -21.75 -7.75 12.56
N TYR A 475 -22.33 -8.69 11.80
CA TYR A 475 -23.62 -9.32 12.09
C TYR A 475 -23.46 -10.82 11.85
N TYR A 476 -23.55 -11.60 12.93
CA TYR A 476 -23.32 -13.05 12.91
C TYR A 476 -24.48 -13.76 13.60
N TRP A 477 -25.15 -14.68 12.89
CA TRP A 477 -26.32 -15.37 13.44
C TRP A 477 -25.96 -16.26 14.62
N ALA A 478 -26.92 -16.41 15.54
CA ALA A 478 -26.89 -17.47 16.55
C ALA A 478 -27.79 -18.63 16.12
N SER A 479 -27.59 -19.81 16.71
CA SER A 479 -28.44 -20.98 16.47
C SER A 479 -29.81 -20.92 17.18
N THR A 480 -29.97 -20.01 18.15
CA THR A 480 -31.21 -19.85 18.92
C THR A 480 -32.14 -18.79 18.29
N PRO A 481 -33.45 -19.06 18.16
CA PRO A 481 -34.43 -18.06 17.69
C PRO A 481 -34.69 -16.96 18.74
N ASN A 482 -35.60 -16.02 18.47
CA ASN A 482 -36.24 -15.23 19.52
C ASN A 482 -37.62 -15.84 19.83
N PRO A 483 -37.89 -16.28 21.07
CA PRO A 483 -39.17 -16.89 21.42
C PRO A 483 -40.27 -15.86 21.75
N VAL A 484 -39.93 -14.59 21.93
CA VAL A 484 -40.85 -13.55 22.42
C VAL A 484 -41.59 -12.84 21.29
N ASN A 485 -41.03 -12.83 20.08
CA ASN A 485 -41.56 -12.04 18.97
C ASN A 485 -42.17 -12.89 17.86
N SER A 486 -43.35 -12.49 17.40
CA SER A 486 -44.18 -13.28 16.48
C SER A 486 -44.92 -12.47 15.43
N GLY A 487 -44.74 -11.15 15.42
CA GLY A 487 -45.37 -10.25 14.47
C GLY A 487 -44.85 -10.44 13.06
N ASP A 488 -45.70 -10.09 12.09
CA ASP A 488 -45.28 -9.97 10.70
C ASP A 488 -44.34 -8.76 10.51
N ARG A 489 -43.90 -8.53 9.27
CA ARG A 489 -42.96 -7.45 8.95
C ARG A 489 -43.52 -6.04 9.24
N SER A 490 -44.83 -5.87 9.36
CA SER A 490 -45.51 -4.60 9.64
C SER A 490 -45.71 -4.31 11.14
N ALA A 491 -45.44 -5.29 12.00
CA ALA A 491 -45.64 -5.20 13.46
C ALA A 491 -44.76 -4.14 14.18
N GLY A 492 -43.80 -3.53 13.48
CA GLY A 492 -42.92 -2.50 14.03
C GLY A 492 -41.75 -3.05 14.86
N TYR A 493 -40.85 -2.15 15.27
CA TYR A 493 -39.64 -2.52 16.02
C TYR A 493 -40.01 -3.15 17.38
N GLY A 494 -39.32 -4.23 17.74
CA GLY A 494 -39.56 -5.01 18.95
C GLY A 494 -40.66 -6.09 18.86
N ASN A 495 -41.41 -6.22 17.75
CA ASN A 495 -42.55 -7.16 17.65
C ASN A 495 -42.47 -8.19 16.49
N ILE A 496 -41.68 -7.94 15.44
CA ILE A 496 -41.42 -8.79 14.26
C ILE A 496 -40.73 -10.10 14.65
N ILE A 497 -41.11 -11.18 13.99
CA ILE A 497 -40.42 -12.47 14.08
C ILE A 497 -38.90 -12.31 13.87
N SER A 498 -38.13 -12.71 14.87
CA SER A 498 -36.71 -12.39 14.98
C SER A 498 -35.88 -13.57 15.49
N ALA A 499 -34.57 -13.46 15.37
CA ALA A 499 -33.61 -14.40 15.90
C ALA A 499 -32.44 -13.69 16.57
N ASN A 500 -31.67 -14.47 17.32
CA ASN A 500 -30.55 -13.95 18.08
C ASN A 500 -29.30 -13.82 17.19
N CYS A 501 -28.46 -12.83 17.47
CA CYS A 501 -27.22 -12.66 16.75
C CYS A 501 -26.15 -11.94 17.61
N LEU A 502 -24.89 -12.10 17.22
CA LEU A 502 -23.83 -11.19 17.64
C LEU A 502 -23.82 -10.00 16.69
N ARG A 503 -23.94 -8.80 17.26
CA ARG A 503 -23.75 -7.55 16.52
C ARG A 503 -22.66 -6.72 17.19
N PHE A 504 -21.69 -6.26 16.41
CA PHE A 504 -20.70 -5.31 16.90
C PHE A 504 -20.49 -4.15 15.93
N GLY A 505 -20.09 -2.99 16.43
CA GLY A 505 -19.66 -1.84 15.65
C GLY A 505 -18.26 -1.40 16.04
N ILE A 506 -17.51 -0.89 15.07
CA ILE A 506 -16.14 -0.36 15.26
C ILE A 506 -16.07 1.15 15.02
N ASP A 507 -17.20 1.77 14.70
CA ASP A 507 -17.39 3.19 14.41
C ASP A 507 -17.65 4.03 15.67
N THR A 508 -18.10 3.40 16.77
CA THR A 508 -18.40 4.08 18.05
C THR A 508 -17.93 3.25 19.25
N GLU A 509 -17.52 3.90 20.34
CA GLU A 509 -17.07 3.20 21.57
C GLU A 509 -18.22 2.80 22.50
N LEU A 510 -19.30 3.60 22.57
CA LEU A 510 -20.40 3.37 23.51
C LEU A 510 -21.37 2.31 22.99
N ASN A 511 -21.70 1.32 23.81
CA ASN A 511 -22.66 0.24 23.51
C ASN A 511 -22.43 -0.37 22.13
N ASN A 512 -21.19 -0.77 21.85
CA ASN A 512 -20.80 -1.16 20.51
C ASN A 512 -20.96 -2.65 20.23
N VAL A 513 -20.99 -3.49 21.26
CA VAL A 513 -21.22 -4.93 21.14
C VAL A 513 -22.55 -5.31 21.78
N TYR A 514 -23.29 -6.15 21.08
CA TYR A 514 -24.57 -6.66 21.52
C TYR A 514 -24.67 -8.15 21.27
N VAL A 515 -25.19 -8.87 22.27
CA VAL A 515 -25.90 -10.12 22.03
C VAL A 515 -27.36 -9.74 21.85
N ARG A 516 -27.79 -9.75 20.60
CA ARG A 516 -29.09 -9.23 20.21
C ARG A 516 -30.12 -10.31 20.28
N ASN A 517 -31.28 -9.93 20.81
CA ASN A 517 -32.41 -10.83 20.87
C ASN A 517 -33.41 -10.55 19.74
N TYR A 518 -33.40 -9.35 19.13
CA TYR A 518 -34.41 -8.93 18.15
C TYR A 518 -33.82 -8.52 16.79
N TYR A 519 -33.20 -9.44 16.03
CA TYR A 519 -32.89 -9.15 14.62
C TYR A 519 -33.87 -9.84 13.68
N GLU A 520 -34.38 -9.08 12.70
CA GLU A 520 -35.42 -9.57 11.80
C GLU A 520 -34.88 -10.73 10.95
N ARG A 521 -35.56 -11.88 10.94
CA ARG A 521 -35.00 -13.10 10.33
C ARG A 521 -34.75 -13.02 8.82
N TYR A 522 -35.40 -12.09 8.13
CA TYR A 522 -35.30 -11.92 6.69
C TYR A 522 -34.06 -11.12 6.24
N VAL A 523 -33.26 -10.59 7.15
CA VAL A 523 -31.99 -9.94 6.78
C VAL A 523 -30.91 -10.99 6.51
N GLY A 524 -29.95 -10.69 5.64
CA GLY A 524 -28.83 -11.57 5.34
C GLY A 524 -27.64 -11.27 6.25
N MET A 525 -27.35 -12.14 7.21
CA MET A 525 -26.16 -12.03 8.08
C MET A 525 -25.19 -13.19 7.85
N GLN A 526 -23.97 -13.04 8.36
CA GLN A 526 -22.95 -14.08 8.29
C GLN A 526 -23.34 -15.30 9.12
N VAL A 527 -23.10 -16.47 8.53
CA VAL A 527 -23.10 -17.78 9.19
C VAL A 527 -21.66 -18.28 9.22
N GLN A 528 -21.14 -18.45 10.43
CA GLN A 528 -19.79 -18.90 10.71
C GLN A 528 -19.74 -19.57 12.08
N ALA A 529 -19.35 -20.85 12.11
CA ALA A 529 -19.00 -21.54 13.34
C ALA A 529 -17.89 -20.79 14.11
N PHE A 530 -18.06 -20.66 15.42
CA PHE A 530 -17.09 -20.03 16.33
C PHE A 530 -16.09 -21.09 16.87
N GLU A 531 -14.91 -20.63 17.30
CA GLU A 531 -13.78 -21.48 17.71
C GLU A 531 -13.71 -21.79 19.21
#